data_AF-A0A7S1K7H9-F1
#
_entry.id   AF-A0A7S1K7H9-F1
#
_cell.length_a   1.000
_cell.length_b   1.000
_cell.length_c   1.000
_cell.angle_alpha   90.00
_cell.angle_beta   90.00
_cell.angle_gamma   90.00
#
_symmetry.space_group_name_H-M   'P 1'
#
loop_
_entity.id
_entity.type
_entity.pdbx_description
1 polymer ?
#
loop_
_entity_poly.entity_id
_entity_poly.type
_entity_poly.pdbx_seq_one_letter_code
_entity_poly.pdbx_strand_id
1 'polypeptide(L)'
;TDRHEVRLYRLDGGLHAPCAWWKFGPLEKVLSLSFLRIYGETLLAVGSAQLHTDQPEGHTTGQVYLLQLPNPSDDAMDVIPPHPPPPLAAGTEGASGMEQYGFRVYLKSSYKGPVSVLTRFEPVSGKAASGSYVMHAGRTEGAGARLIVQEVGERQLLGGAIHDGMTFITCCSIIKDFVLIGDLFKGLSFFKWYNFEEKGRPASRKL
;
A
#
# COMPACT_ATOMS: atom_id res chain seq x y z
N THR A 1 17.21 -17.48 0.76
CA THR A 1 15.77 -17.29 0.49
C THR A 1 15.54 -15.84 0.17
N ASP A 2 15.14 -15.54 -1.07
CA ASP A 2 15.02 -14.16 -1.57
C ASP A 2 13.86 -13.42 -0.92
N ARG A 3 14.21 -12.54 0.03
CA ARG A 3 13.30 -11.59 0.65
C ARG A 3 13.21 -10.35 -0.24
N HIS A 4 12.00 -9.80 -0.39
CA HIS A 4 11.87 -8.51 -1.06
C HIS A 4 12.47 -7.41 -0.19
N GLU A 5 13.03 -6.41 -0.87
CA GLU A 5 13.60 -5.24 -0.24
C GLU A 5 13.16 -4.00 -1.04
N VAL A 6 12.80 -2.95 -0.33
CA VAL A 6 12.54 -1.63 -0.88
C VAL A 6 13.71 -0.74 -0.53
N ARG A 7 14.28 -0.06 -1.52
CA ARG A 7 15.45 0.81 -1.36
C ARG A 7 15.13 2.20 -1.88
N LEU A 8 15.48 3.21 -1.10
CA LEU A 8 15.41 4.61 -1.47
C LEU A 8 16.80 5.06 -1.92
N TYR A 9 16.87 5.71 -3.07
CA TYR A 9 18.11 6.30 -3.59
C TYR A 9 17.93 7.80 -3.76
N ARG A 10 19.01 8.54 -3.50
CA ARG A 10 19.09 9.98 -3.73
C ARG A 10 19.71 10.24 -5.09
N LEU A 11 19.04 11.07 -5.90
CA LEU A 11 19.55 11.46 -7.22
C LEU A 11 20.82 12.32 -7.11
N ASP A 12 20.90 13.15 -6.08
CA ASP A 12 21.98 14.10 -5.83
C ASP A 12 23.22 13.48 -5.16
N GLY A 13 23.04 12.41 -4.36
CA GLY A 13 24.13 11.69 -3.69
C GLY A 13 24.70 10.49 -4.46
N GLY A 14 24.18 10.21 -5.66
CA GLY A 14 24.54 9.06 -6.49
C GLY A 14 23.72 7.80 -6.18
N LEU A 15 23.55 6.95 -7.19
CA LEU A 15 22.74 5.71 -7.12
C LEU A 15 23.53 4.49 -6.60
N HIS A 16 24.71 4.71 -6.02
CA HIS A 16 25.62 3.63 -5.63
C HIS A 16 25.26 2.97 -4.30
N ALA A 17 24.59 3.71 -3.40
CA ALA A 17 24.14 3.20 -2.11
C ALA A 17 22.74 3.72 -1.78
N PRO A 18 21.86 2.89 -1.21
CA PRO A 18 20.55 3.34 -0.76
C PRO A 18 20.68 4.21 0.48
N CYS A 19 19.92 5.31 0.54
CA CYS A 19 19.86 6.18 1.71
C CYS A 19 18.83 5.73 2.75
N ALA A 20 17.90 4.85 2.35
CA ALA A 20 17.02 4.10 3.24
C ALA A 20 16.69 2.75 2.61
N TRP A 21 16.43 1.75 3.43
CA TRP A 21 16.00 0.45 2.95
C TRP A 21 15.08 -0.25 3.94
N TRP A 22 14.22 -1.10 3.41
CA TRP A 22 13.28 -1.93 4.16
C TRP A 22 13.28 -3.33 3.59
N LYS A 23 13.63 -4.31 4.41
CA LYS A 23 13.65 -5.72 4.06
C LYS A 23 12.47 -6.44 4.70
N PHE A 24 11.64 -7.06 3.87
CA PHE A 24 10.41 -7.70 4.30
C PHE A 24 10.65 -9.10 4.87
N GLY A 25 9.64 -9.63 5.57
CA GLY A 25 9.72 -10.95 6.16
C GLY A 25 9.87 -12.07 5.12
N PRO A 26 10.23 -13.30 5.55
CA PRO A 26 10.21 -14.46 4.68
C PRO A 26 8.84 -14.63 4.01
N LEU A 27 8.83 -14.93 2.71
CA LEU A 27 7.59 -15.16 1.92
C LEU A 27 6.66 -13.95 1.81
N GLU A 28 7.11 -12.76 2.22
CA GLU A 28 6.44 -11.50 1.91
C GLU A 28 6.95 -10.94 0.58
N LYS A 29 6.02 -10.62 -0.31
CA LYS A 29 6.28 -10.09 -1.64
C LYS A 29 5.63 -8.72 -1.78
N VAL A 30 6.45 -7.73 -2.13
CA VAL A 30 5.98 -6.39 -2.50
C VAL A 30 5.33 -6.48 -3.88
N LEU A 31 4.07 -6.04 -3.98
CA LEU A 31 3.26 -6.08 -5.20
C LEU A 31 2.99 -4.68 -5.77
N SER A 32 2.97 -3.66 -4.92
CA SER A 32 2.77 -2.28 -5.36
C SER A 32 3.59 -1.29 -4.55
N LEU A 33 4.04 -0.25 -5.23
CA LEU A 33 4.82 0.86 -4.68
C LEU A 33 4.32 2.17 -5.29
N SER A 34 4.07 3.17 -4.45
CA SER A 34 3.72 4.51 -4.90
C SER A 34 4.12 5.58 -3.88
N PHE A 35 4.50 6.76 -4.35
CA PHE A 35 4.64 7.93 -3.48
C PHE A 35 3.28 8.60 -3.33
N LEU A 36 2.86 8.82 -2.09
CA LEU A 36 1.61 9.50 -1.76
C LEU A 36 1.92 10.80 -1.05
N ARG A 37 1.12 11.84 -1.33
CA ARG A 37 1.13 13.06 -0.53
C ARG A 37 -0.10 13.05 0.37
N ILE A 38 0.12 12.88 1.66
CA ILE A 38 -0.92 12.75 2.69
C ILE A 38 -0.68 13.85 3.71
N TYR A 39 -1.69 14.69 3.98
CA TYR A 39 -1.57 15.82 4.92
C TYR A 39 -0.34 16.74 4.69
N GLY A 40 0.06 16.90 3.43
CA GLY A 40 1.22 17.71 3.05
C GLY A 40 2.57 16.98 3.08
N GLU A 41 2.66 15.84 3.78
CA GLU A 41 3.85 14.98 3.84
C GLU A 41 3.90 14.00 2.67
N THR A 42 5.11 13.68 2.20
CA THR A 42 5.32 12.61 1.22
C THR A 42 5.65 11.31 1.92
N LEU A 43 4.83 10.30 1.70
CA LEU A 43 4.99 8.95 2.23
C LEU A 43 5.24 7.97 1.08
N LEU A 44 6.01 6.91 1.35
CA LEU A 44 6.12 5.76 0.48
C LEU A 44 5.07 4.73 0.88
N ALA A 45 4.15 4.46 -0.02
CA ALA A 45 3.12 3.45 0.15
C ALA A 45 3.56 2.12 -0.46
N VAL A 46 3.44 1.05 0.32
CA VAL A 46 3.83 -0.31 -0.08
C VAL A 46 2.63 -1.23 0.12
N GLY A 47 2.20 -1.89 -0.96
CA GLY A 47 1.27 -3.01 -0.90
C GLY A 47 2.03 -4.32 -1.00
N SER A 48 1.81 -5.24 -0.06
CA SER A 48 2.46 -6.55 -0.03
C SER A 48 1.47 -7.72 0.03
N ALA A 49 2.02 -8.91 -0.18
CA ALA A 49 1.37 -10.20 0.03
C ALA A 49 2.31 -11.15 0.77
N GLN A 50 1.84 -11.69 1.88
CA GLN A 50 2.50 -12.71 2.69
C GLN A 50 1.82 -14.04 2.42
N LEU A 51 2.59 -15.02 1.94
CA LEU A 51 2.13 -16.40 1.84
C LEU A 51 2.31 -17.11 3.19
N HIS A 52 1.25 -17.78 3.64
CA HIS A 52 1.22 -18.61 4.84
C HIS A 52 1.20 -20.09 4.43
N THR A 53 2.33 -20.76 4.61
CA THR A 53 2.54 -22.16 4.18
C THR A 53 1.99 -23.18 5.17
N ASP A 54 1.65 -22.74 6.38
CA ASP A 54 1.06 -23.52 7.48
C ASP A 54 -0.46 -23.66 7.39
N GLN A 55 -1.11 -22.91 6.47
CA GLN A 55 -2.55 -22.95 6.26
C GLN A 55 -2.92 -23.84 5.06
N PRO A 56 -3.99 -24.65 5.16
CA PRO A 56 -4.51 -25.40 4.02
C PRO A 56 -4.93 -24.43 2.90
N GLU A 57 -4.58 -24.75 1.66
CA GLU A 57 -4.80 -23.93 0.44
C GLU A 57 -3.93 -22.67 0.26
N GLY A 58 -2.83 -22.51 1.00
CA GLY A 58 -1.88 -21.42 0.73
C GLY A 58 -2.51 -20.04 0.99
N HIS A 59 -2.98 -19.86 2.23
CA HIS A 59 -3.59 -18.60 2.64
C HIS A 59 -2.63 -17.43 2.41
N THR A 60 -3.14 -16.35 1.83
CA THR A 60 -2.36 -15.13 1.61
C THR A 60 -2.97 -13.99 2.42
N THR A 61 -2.15 -13.23 3.13
CA THR A 61 -2.56 -11.95 3.73
C THR A 61 -1.83 -10.81 3.05
N GLY A 62 -2.45 -9.66 2.97
CA GLY A 62 -1.85 -8.46 2.39
C GLY A 62 -1.61 -7.41 3.44
N GLN A 63 -0.61 -6.56 3.20
CA GLN A 63 -0.31 -5.44 4.08
C GLN A 63 -0.27 -4.16 3.26
N VAL A 64 -0.87 -3.10 3.81
CA VAL A 64 -0.63 -1.72 3.40
C VAL A 64 0.34 -1.13 4.40
N TYR A 65 1.50 -0.68 3.92
CA TYR A 65 2.43 0.13 4.68
C TYR A 65 2.42 1.55 4.13
N LEU A 66 2.28 2.54 5.00
CA LEU A 66 2.66 3.92 4.71
C LEU A 66 3.95 4.21 5.48
N LEU A 67 5.03 4.47 4.75
CA LEU A 67 6.36 4.67 5.29
C LEU A 67 6.74 6.15 5.16
N GLN A 68 7.13 6.77 6.29
CA GLN A 68 7.75 8.09 6.27
C GLN A 68 9.16 7.96 5.69
N LEU A 69 9.50 8.88 4.80
CA LEU A 69 10.84 9.01 4.24
C LEU A 69 11.79 9.57 5.31
N PRO A 70 13.09 9.22 5.27
CA PRO A 70 14.07 9.83 6.16
C PRO A 70 14.14 11.34 5.93
N ASN A 71 14.24 12.12 7.02
CA ASN A 71 14.45 13.55 6.90
C ASN A 71 15.87 13.82 6.39
N PRO A 72 16.05 14.71 5.39
CA PRO A 72 17.38 15.03 4.87
C PRO A 72 18.27 15.76 5.88
N SER A 73 17.68 16.29 6.97
CA SER A 73 18.37 16.96 8.08
C SER A 73 18.68 16.03 9.27
N ASP A 74 18.29 14.76 9.23
CA ASP A 74 18.73 13.82 10.26
C ASP A 74 20.24 13.58 10.04
N ASP A 75 21.09 14.11 10.93
CA ASP A 75 22.57 14.00 10.93
C ASP A 75 23.10 12.54 10.84
N ALA A 76 22.21 11.55 10.91
CA ALA A 76 22.50 10.12 10.71
C ALA A 76 22.67 9.70 9.24
N MET A 77 22.40 10.59 8.27
CA MET A 77 22.47 10.26 6.84
C MET A 77 23.90 10.25 6.26
N ASP A 78 24.89 10.82 6.98
CA ASP A 78 26.31 10.78 6.58
C ASP A 78 27.04 9.53 7.10
N VAL A 79 26.41 8.75 7.97
CA VAL A 79 26.92 7.46 8.44
C VAL A 79 25.99 6.36 7.93
N ILE A 80 26.15 6.01 6.65
CA ILE A 80 25.58 4.78 6.10
C ILE A 80 26.25 3.63 6.87
N PRO A 81 25.54 2.85 7.71
CA PRO A 81 26.15 1.68 8.29
C PRO A 81 26.56 0.76 7.12
N PRO A 82 27.79 0.23 7.08
CA PRO A 82 28.15 -0.76 6.08
C PRO A 82 27.10 -1.87 6.14
N HIS A 83 26.56 -2.28 4.98
CA HIS A 83 25.61 -3.38 4.89
C HIS A 83 26.00 -4.47 5.88
N PRO A 84 25.13 -4.88 6.82
CA PRO A 84 25.49 -5.97 7.71
C PRO A 84 25.80 -7.19 6.82
N PRO A 85 26.94 -7.87 7.04
CA PRO A 85 27.24 -9.08 6.30
C PRO A 85 26.08 -10.07 6.45
N PRO A 86 25.82 -10.91 5.43
CA PRO A 86 24.75 -11.90 5.50
C PRO A 86 24.89 -12.70 6.81
N PRO A 87 23.80 -12.86 7.60
CA PRO A 87 23.92 -13.45 8.93
C PRO A 87 24.43 -14.89 8.83
N LEU A 88 25.62 -15.12 9.41
CA LEU A 88 26.08 -16.44 9.80
C LEU A 88 25.12 -16.98 10.86
N ALA A 89 24.64 -18.20 10.63
CA ALA A 89 23.64 -18.87 11.44
C ALA A 89 24.03 -18.96 12.93
N ALA A 90 23.23 -18.36 13.80
CA ALA A 90 23.00 -18.80 15.17
C ALA A 90 21.73 -18.14 15.70
N GLY A 91 20.74 -18.97 16.08
CA GLY A 91 19.42 -18.52 16.47
C GLY A 91 19.35 -17.92 17.87
N THR A 92 18.40 -17.01 18.05
CA THR A 92 17.48 -16.96 19.20
C THR A 92 16.32 -16.04 18.86
N GLU A 93 15.12 -16.48 19.21
CA GLU A 93 13.84 -15.99 18.74
C GLU A 93 13.40 -14.66 19.38
N GLY A 94 12.72 -13.81 18.60
CA GLY A 94 11.90 -12.71 19.13
C GLY A 94 11.64 -11.56 18.16
N ALA A 95 10.41 -11.48 17.63
CA ALA A 95 9.76 -10.36 16.93
C ALA A 95 10.18 -10.05 15.48
N SER A 96 9.28 -10.43 14.54
CA SER A 96 9.22 -10.07 13.10
C SER A 96 10.56 -9.92 12.38
N GLY A 97 10.95 -10.89 11.55
CA GLY A 97 12.18 -10.85 10.73
C GLY A 97 12.25 -9.78 9.64
N MET A 98 11.75 -8.57 9.90
CA MET A 98 11.89 -7.34 9.13
C MET A 98 13.14 -6.58 9.62
N GLU A 99 13.94 -6.10 8.68
CA GLU A 99 15.11 -5.26 8.94
C GLU A 99 14.89 -3.93 8.21
N GLN A 100 15.18 -2.79 8.83
CA GLN A 100 14.94 -1.47 8.23
C GLN A 100 16.03 -0.45 8.60
N TYR A 101 16.25 0.53 7.73
CA TYR A 101 17.07 1.71 7.98
C TYR A 101 16.45 2.94 7.28
N GLY A 102 16.41 4.08 7.97
CA GLY A 102 15.91 5.36 7.46
C GLY A 102 14.38 5.48 7.36
N PHE A 103 13.67 4.44 6.93
CA PHE A 103 12.21 4.44 6.89
C PHE A 103 11.59 4.32 8.29
N ARG A 104 10.47 5.01 8.51
CA ARG A 104 9.63 4.85 9.70
C ARG A 104 8.21 4.46 9.30
N VAL A 105 7.55 3.58 10.05
CA VAL A 105 6.15 3.24 9.78
C VAL A 105 5.25 4.38 10.24
N TYR A 106 4.58 5.03 9.31
CA TYR A 106 3.47 5.93 9.61
C TYR A 106 2.22 5.12 9.98
N LEU A 107 1.91 4.13 9.14
CA LEU A 107 0.71 3.30 9.27
C LEU A 107 0.97 1.90 8.71
N LYS A 108 0.37 0.90 9.36
CA LYS A 108 0.29 -0.48 8.85
C LYS A 108 -1.13 -0.99 9.00
N SER A 109 -1.68 -1.57 7.92
CA SER A 109 -3.00 -2.21 7.92
C SER A 109 -2.94 -3.57 7.24
N SER A 110 -3.64 -4.55 7.79
CA SER A 110 -3.67 -5.93 7.31
C SER A 110 -4.99 -6.25 6.62
N TYR A 111 -4.92 -7.01 5.53
CA TYR A 111 -6.06 -7.44 4.74
C TYR A 111 -6.01 -8.94 4.51
N LYS A 112 -7.18 -9.55 4.32
CA LYS A 112 -7.25 -10.92 3.82
C LYS A 112 -6.90 -10.88 2.33
N GLY A 113 -6.02 -11.73 1.84
CA GLY A 113 -5.55 -11.67 0.46
C GLY A 113 -4.57 -10.52 0.16
N PRO A 114 -3.93 -10.57 -1.03
CA PRO A 114 -2.82 -9.69 -1.40
C PRO A 114 -3.26 -8.22 -1.59
N VAL A 115 -2.38 -7.27 -1.28
CA VAL A 115 -2.54 -5.85 -1.66
C VAL A 115 -1.80 -5.61 -2.98
N SER A 116 -2.49 -5.86 -4.10
CA SER A 116 -1.85 -5.89 -5.44
C SER A 116 -1.66 -4.53 -6.08
N VAL A 117 -2.45 -3.53 -5.69
CA VAL A 117 -2.35 -2.14 -6.14
C VAL A 117 -2.55 -1.23 -4.95
N LEU A 118 -1.82 -0.12 -4.89
CA LEU A 118 -1.93 0.91 -3.87
C LEU A 118 -1.57 2.27 -4.49
N THR A 119 -2.51 3.20 -4.49
CA THR A 119 -2.33 4.52 -5.11
C THR A 119 -3.12 5.62 -4.39
N ARG A 120 -2.74 6.87 -4.63
CA ARG A 120 -3.44 8.07 -4.11
C ARG A 120 -4.72 8.26 -4.91
N PHE A 121 -5.80 8.56 -4.21
CA PHE A 121 -7.08 8.92 -4.82
C PHE A 121 -7.56 10.26 -4.26
N GLU A 122 -7.81 11.23 -5.14
CA GLU A 122 -8.32 12.57 -4.79
C GLU A 122 -9.42 12.96 -5.76
N PRO A 123 -10.69 12.69 -5.43
CA PRO A 123 -11.81 13.03 -6.30
C PRO A 123 -11.98 14.55 -6.39
N VAL A 124 -12.41 15.03 -7.56
CA VAL A 124 -12.66 16.45 -7.85
C VAL A 124 -14.10 16.84 -7.49
N SER A 125 -15.03 15.90 -7.65
CA SER A 125 -16.47 16.05 -7.40
C SER A 125 -16.86 16.15 -5.91
N GLY A 126 -15.91 15.99 -5.01
CA GLY A 126 -16.06 16.42 -3.63
C GLY A 126 -15.06 17.53 -3.39
N LYS A 127 -15.47 18.60 -2.70
CA LYS A 127 -14.51 19.24 -1.78
C LYS A 127 -13.91 18.09 -0.99
N ALA A 128 -12.66 17.72 -1.25
CA ALA A 128 -11.95 16.75 -0.44
C ALA A 128 -12.13 17.26 0.99
N ALA A 129 -12.97 16.57 1.77
CA ALA A 129 -13.28 16.97 3.12
C ALA A 129 -12.03 16.66 3.94
N SER A 130 -10.98 17.46 3.77
CA SER A 130 -9.66 17.37 4.42
C SER A 130 -8.90 16.03 4.35
N GLY A 131 -9.52 14.95 3.87
CA GLY A 131 -8.98 13.59 3.91
C GLY A 131 -8.19 13.25 2.66
N SER A 132 -7.04 12.59 2.85
CA SER A 132 -6.29 11.99 1.75
C SER A 132 -6.75 10.55 1.59
N TYR A 133 -7.12 10.08 0.39
CA TYR A 133 -7.58 8.71 0.20
C TYR A 133 -6.49 7.81 -0.41
N VAL A 134 -6.49 6.56 0.03
CA VAL A 134 -5.77 5.46 -0.61
C VAL A 134 -6.76 4.53 -1.29
N MET A 135 -6.42 4.15 -2.52
CA MET A 135 -7.12 3.11 -3.25
C MET A 135 -6.23 1.89 -3.34
N HIS A 136 -6.76 0.74 -2.92
CA HIS A 136 -6.04 -0.51 -2.98
C HIS A 136 -6.95 -1.69 -3.36
N ALA A 137 -6.29 -2.79 -3.73
CA ALA A 137 -6.96 -4.02 -4.11
C ALA A 137 -6.65 -5.11 -3.08
N GLY A 138 -7.66 -5.62 -2.38
CA GLY A 138 -7.51 -6.66 -1.36
C GLY A 138 -8.72 -7.60 -1.32
N ARG A 139 -8.66 -8.70 -0.56
CA ARG A 139 -9.85 -9.51 -0.25
C ARG A 139 -10.37 -9.15 1.15
N THR A 140 -11.66 -9.39 1.34
CA THR A 140 -12.27 -9.43 2.67
C THR A 140 -13.20 -10.64 2.68
N GLU A 141 -13.47 -11.20 3.86
CA GLU A 141 -14.10 -12.51 4.05
C GLU A 141 -15.19 -12.88 3.03
N GLY A 142 -15.05 -14.07 2.43
CA GLY A 142 -16.07 -14.66 1.56
C GLY A 142 -16.21 -14.05 0.16
N ALA A 143 -15.45 -13.01 -0.19
CA ALA A 143 -15.53 -12.36 -1.49
C ALA A 143 -14.23 -12.45 -2.30
N GLY A 144 -14.35 -12.29 -3.62
CA GLY A 144 -13.23 -12.12 -4.55
C GLY A 144 -12.40 -10.87 -4.25
N ALA A 145 -11.50 -10.49 -5.16
CA ALA A 145 -10.77 -9.24 -4.99
C ALA A 145 -11.76 -8.06 -4.97
N ARG A 146 -11.49 -7.08 -4.11
CA ARG A 146 -12.25 -5.86 -3.96
C ARG A 146 -11.36 -4.68 -4.26
N LEU A 147 -11.94 -3.68 -4.92
CA LEU A 147 -11.38 -2.34 -4.92
C LEU A 147 -11.85 -1.62 -3.67
N ILE A 148 -10.92 -1.12 -2.88
CA ILE A 148 -11.19 -0.47 -1.60
C ILE A 148 -10.61 0.94 -1.65
N VAL A 149 -11.44 1.94 -1.37
CA VAL A 149 -11.04 3.34 -1.21
C VAL A 149 -11.24 3.70 0.25
N GLN A 150 -10.16 4.13 0.92
CA GLN A 150 -10.16 4.47 2.34
C GLN A 150 -9.56 5.83 2.57
N GLU A 151 -10.15 6.59 3.48
CA GLU A 151 -9.55 7.82 3.96
C GLU A 151 -8.37 7.47 4.89
N VAL A 152 -7.26 8.15 4.72
CA VAL A 152 -6.10 8.05 5.60
C VAL A 152 -6.33 9.01 6.76
N GLY A 153 -6.58 8.48 7.96
CA GLY A 153 -6.56 9.27 9.19
C GLY A 153 -5.15 9.41 9.75
N GLU A 154 -5.03 9.92 10.98
CA GLU A 154 -3.72 10.14 11.62
C GLU A 154 -2.88 8.86 11.75
N ARG A 155 -3.49 7.73 12.13
CA ARG A 155 -2.78 6.46 12.33
C ARG A 155 -3.57 5.22 11.89
N GLN A 156 -4.67 5.41 11.17
CA GLN A 156 -5.52 4.33 10.70
C GLN A 156 -6.16 4.65 9.36
N LEU A 157 -6.49 3.60 8.61
CA LEU A 157 -7.29 3.72 7.40
C LEU A 157 -8.76 3.66 7.81
N LEU A 158 -9.48 4.74 7.53
CA LEU A 158 -10.88 4.90 7.85
C LEU A 158 -11.77 4.28 6.77
N GLY A 159 -13.08 4.25 7.03
CA GLY A 159 -14.07 3.79 6.06
C GLY A 159 -14.10 4.65 4.80
N GLY A 160 -14.62 4.09 3.72
CA GLY A 160 -14.81 4.80 2.45
C GLY A 160 -15.73 4.01 1.53
N ALA A 161 -15.26 3.64 0.34
CA ALA A 161 -16.05 2.88 -0.62
C ALA A 161 -15.40 1.54 -0.94
N ILE A 162 -16.25 0.57 -1.28
CA ILE A 162 -15.84 -0.78 -1.67
C ILE A 162 -16.58 -1.15 -2.95
N HIS A 163 -15.86 -1.72 -3.90
CA HIS A 163 -16.44 -2.33 -5.08
C HIS A 163 -16.05 -3.81 -5.15
N ASP A 164 -17.08 -4.66 -5.19
CA ASP A 164 -16.99 -6.11 -5.36
C ASP A 164 -17.02 -6.52 -6.83
N GLY A 165 -16.56 -7.75 -7.10
CA GLY A 165 -16.67 -8.36 -8.43
C GLY A 165 -15.36 -8.35 -9.22
N MET A 166 -14.23 -8.10 -8.57
CA MET A 166 -12.91 -8.25 -9.19
C MET A 166 -12.31 -9.61 -8.84
N THR A 167 -11.38 -10.09 -9.66
CA THR A 167 -10.68 -11.36 -9.45
C THR A 167 -9.26 -11.11 -8.94
N PHE A 168 -8.47 -10.35 -9.70
CA PHE A 168 -7.11 -9.96 -9.32
C PHE A 168 -6.73 -8.68 -10.08
N ILE A 169 -6.71 -7.57 -9.35
CA ILE A 169 -6.41 -6.25 -9.92
C ILE A 169 -4.91 -6.13 -10.14
N THR A 170 -4.49 -5.85 -11.37
CA THR A 170 -3.06 -5.76 -11.76
C THR A 170 -2.58 -4.33 -11.87
N CYS A 171 -3.47 -3.39 -12.22
CA CYS A 171 -3.13 -1.98 -12.34
C CYS A 171 -4.36 -1.09 -12.09
N CYS A 172 -4.09 0.15 -11.68
CA CYS A 172 -5.10 1.20 -11.52
C CYS A 172 -4.55 2.51 -12.06
N SER A 173 -5.38 3.26 -12.77
CA SER A 173 -5.12 4.62 -13.19
C SER A 173 -6.31 5.50 -12.79
N ILE A 174 -6.01 6.69 -12.30
CA ILE A 174 -7.00 7.64 -11.80
C ILE A 174 -6.87 8.94 -12.57
N ILE A 175 -7.98 9.42 -13.11
CA ILE A 175 -8.06 10.71 -13.80
C ILE A 175 -9.27 11.45 -13.24
N LYS A 176 -9.02 12.45 -12.38
CA LYS A 176 -10.07 13.19 -11.66
C LYS A 176 -10.97 12.21 -10.89
N ASP A 177 -12.26 12.18 -11.21
CA ASP A 177 -13.25 11.30 -10.61
C ASP A 177 -13.35 9.92 -11.28
N PHE A 178 -12.52 9.65 -12.29
CA PHE A 178 -12.57 8.38 -13.03
C PHE A 178 -11.46 7.44 -12.62
N VAL A 179 -11.81 6.16 -12.53
CA VAL A 179 -10.90 5.08 -12.13
C VAL A 179 -10.93 4.02 -13.21
N LEU A 180 -9.78 3.76 -13.82
CA LEU A 180 -9.58 2.67 -14.78
C LEU A 180 -8.79 1.56 -14.10
N ILE A 181 -9.33 0.35 -14.12
CA ILE A 181 -8.74 -0.81 -13.45
C ILE A 181 -8.48 -1.92 -14.46
N GLY A 182 -7.28 -2.49 -14.42
CA GLY A 182 -6.95 -3.74 -15.07
C GLY A 182 -7.16 -4.91 -14.11
N ASP A 183 -7.94 -5.89 -14.54
CA ASP A 183 -8.10 -7.18 -13.88
C ASP A 183 -7.50 -8.27 -14.76
N LEU A 184 -6.72 -9.17 -14.14
CA LEU A 184 -6.01 -10.24 -14.83
C LEU A 184 -6.92 -11.14 -15.67
N PHE A 185 -8.17 -11.34 -15.24
CA PHE A 185 -9.12 -12.27 -15.87
C PHE A 185 -10.33 -11.58 -16.49
N LYS A 186 -10.63 -10.34 -16.09
CA LYS A 186 -11.82 -9.59 -16.53
C LYS A 186 -11.51 -8.45 -17.50
N GLY A 187 -10.24 -8.18 -17.80
CA GLY A 187 -9.85 -7.09 -18.70
C GLY A 187 -9.91 -5.73 -18.01
N LEU A 188 -10.51 -4.73 -18.66
CA LEU A 188 -10.57 -3.36 -18.15
C LEU A 188 -11.94 -3.03 -17.57
N SER A 189 -11.98 -2.39 -16.40
CA SER A 189 -13.17 -1.84 -15.78
C SER A 189 -13.02 -0.34 -15.57
N PHE A 190 -14.04 0.43 -15.91
CA PHE A 190 -14.04 1.89 -15.80
C PHE A 190 -15.14 2.35 -14.84
N PHE A 191 -14.75 3.10 -13.82
CA PHE A 191 -15.63 3.60 -12.77
C PHE A 191 -15.63 5.12 -12.73
N LYS A 192 -16.76 5.68 -12.28
CA LYS A 192 -16.87 7.08 -11.92
C LYS A 192 -17.21 7.20 -10.44
N TRP A 193 -16.42 7.99 -9.74
CA TRP A 193 -16.65 8.37 -8.36
C TRP A 193 -17.79 9.38 -8.26
N TYR A 194 -18.61 9.22 -7.23
CA TYR A 194 -19.67 10.16 -6.89
C TYR A 194 -19.61 10.42 -5.39
N ASN A 195 -19.55 11.69 -5.00
CA ASN A 195 -19.77 12.05 -3.61
C ASN A 195 -21.26 11.93 -3.28
N PHE A 196 -21.58 11.28 -2.16
CA PHE A 196 -22.97 11.06 -1.75
C PHE A 196 -23.63 12.36 -1.24
N GLU A 197 -22.85 13.39 -0.88
CA GLU A 197 -23.37 14.68 -0.41
C GLU A 197 -24.00 15.54 -1.53
N GLU A 198 -23.66 15.32 -2.81
CA GLU A 198 -24.22 16.09 -3.92
C GLU A 198 -25.62 15.62 -4.37
N LYS A 199 -26.11 14.49 -3.85
CA LYS A 199 -27.46 14.02 -4.14
C LYS A 199 -28.36 14.18 -2.92
N GLY A 200 -29.00 15.34 -2.84
CA GLY A 200 -30.35 15.40 -2.28
C GLY A 200 -31.19 14.29 -2.94
N ARG A 201 -31.50 13.25 -2.18
CA ARG A 201 -32.40 12.17 -2.61
C ARG A 201 -33.73 12.78 -3.09
N PRO A 202 -34.36 12.15 -4.08
CA PRO A 202 -35.58 11.44 -3.71
C PRO A 202 -35.33 9.93 -3.78
N ALA A 203 -35.88 9.24 -2.79
CA ALA A 203 -35.80 7.81 -2.67
C ALA A 203 -36.47 7.10 -3.86
N SER A 204 -35.92 5.93 -4.19
CA SER A 204 -36.50 4.87 -5.00
C SER A 204 -36.71 5.13 -6.50
N ARG A 205 -35.97 4.35 -7.30
CA ARG A 205 -36.60 3.56 -8.37
C ARG A 205 -35.90 2.20 -8.41
N LYS A 206 -36.62 1.18 -7.94
CA LYS A 206 -36.37 -0.21 -8.30
C LYS A 206 -36.71 -0.35 -9.78
N LEU A 207 -35.88 -1.07 -10.52
CA LEU A 207 -36.32 -1.88 -11.65
C LEU A 207 -36.31 -3.34 -11.17
#